data_AF-A0A2T4A0Z4-F1
#
_entry.id   AF-A0A2T4A0Z4-F1
#
_cell.length_a   1.000
_cell.length_b   1.000
_cell.length_c   1.000
_cell.angle_alpha   90.00
_cell.angle_beta   90.00
_cell.angle_gamma   90.00
#
_symmetry.space_group_name_H-M   'P 1'
#
loop_
_entity.id
_entity.type
_entity.pdbx_description
1 polymer ?
#
loop_
_entity_poly.entity_id
_entity_poly.type
_entity_poly.pdbx_seq_one_letter_code
_entity_poly.pdbx_strand_id
1 'polypeptide(L)'
;MHRPGVHFEILSNPEFLAAGTAVNDLLYPDRILIGSAPTPSGKRAAEALLEVYAAWVPRERILTTNVWSSELAKLVANSMLAQRISSINSISAVCEQTGADVDEVARAIGVDPRIGNKFLMAGIGFGGSCFKKDVLNLVYLADTMGLPEVGEYWRQVVKMNEYARDRFTNRVIKCLNNTLVGKKVTILGYAFKKNTSDTREAPALEMIKTLLEERPREIAVFDPCCNPFVVKNEIKALLGPEITASVHVYGNAYDACKDSTAVVIATEFDEFRNQPIPVAAPKPVDQPEPKMLGRKPNPKADPRPFKESAPTENDLLALHKHLVQRDGQTSEDPLDRFNVEPDCDESCPDCIQAKESKETGFATGMGSAEEYKPKERLDWVRIAETMAKPRWVFDGRGVIDSREMVKLGVRVESVGRQHRF
;
A
#
# COMPACT_ATOMS: atom_id res chain seq x y z
N MET A 1 25.59 18.94 -17.49
CA MET A 1 26.73 19.67 -16.87
C MET A 1 28.01 18.91 -17.17
N HIS A 2 28.90 19.42 -18.03
CA HIS A 2 30.25 18.88 -18.20
C HIS A 2 31.23 19.85 -17.51
N ARG A 3 31.75 19.47 -16.34
CA ARG A 3 32.74 20.25 -15.59
C ARG A 3 34.08 19.50 -15.63
N PRO A 4 34.89 19.69 -16.69
CA PRO A 4 36.15 18.97 -16.84
C PRO A 4 37.08 19.30 -15.65
N GLY A 5 37.68 18.26 -15.06
CA GLY A 5 38.55 18.37 -13.87
C GLY A 5 37.85 18.18 -12.52
N VAL A 6 36.51 18.12 -12.48
CA VAL A 6 35.76 17.80 -11.26
C VAL A 6 35.48 16.30 -11.19
N HIS A 7 35.97 15.66 -10.13
CA HIS A 7 35.78 14.24 -9.88
C HIS A 7 34.48 13.99 -9.10
N PHE A 8 33.63 13.09 -9.60
CA PHE A 8 32.39 12.68 -8.94
C PHE A 8 32.42 11.18 -8.66
N GLU A 9 31.96 10.80 -7.47
CA GLU A 9 31.67 9.41 -7.13
C GLU A 9 30.17 9.15 -7.27
N ILE A 10 29.84 7.96 -7.76
CA ILE A 10 28.45 7.53 -7.94
C ILE A 10 28.18 6.39 -6.95
N LEU A 11 27.16 6.57 -6.13
CA LEU A 11 26.68 5.57 -5.19
C LEU A 11 25.27 5.14 -5.54
N SER A 12 24.96 3.87 -5.30
CA SER A 12 23.60 3.34 -5.29
C SER A 12 23.15 3.22 -3.84
N ASN A 13 22.06 3.89 -3.45
CA ASN A 13 21.50 3.78 -2.11
C ASN A 13 19.99 3.59 -2.22
N PRO A 14 19.52 2.35 -2.46
CA PRO A 14 18.11 2.07 -2.64
C PRO A 14 17.33 2.29 -1.35
N GLU A 15 16.11 2.81 -1.50
CA GLU A 15 15.15 2.93 -0.41
C GLU A 15 14.47 1.58 -0.13
N PHE A 16 14.07 1.31 1.12
CA PHE A 16 13.27 0.12 1.49
C PHE A 16 12.06 0.53 2.35
N LEU A 17 11.35 1.55 1.89
CA LEU A 17 10.20 2.15 2.56
C LEU A 17 8.91 1.52 2.04
N ALA A 18 7.90 1.44 2.91
CA ALA A 18 6.55 1.13 2.49
C ALA A 18 5.63 2.34 2.68
N ALA A 19 4.76 2.59 1.69
CA ALA A 19 3.72 3.61 1.80
C ALA A 19 2.87 3.36 3.07
N GLY A 20 2.60 4.41 3.84
CA GLY A 20 1.90 4.33 5.13
C GLY A 20 2.80 4.07 6.36
N THR A 21 4.06 3.67 6.20
CA THR A 21 5.03 3.46 7.31
C THR A 21 6.39 4.13 7.10
N ALA A 22 6.53 4.95 6.05
CA ALA A 22 7.81 5.51 5.60
C ALA A 22 8.66 6.17 6.71
N VAL A 23 8.05 6.97 7.60
CA VAL A 23 8.78 7.62 8.70
C VAL A 23 9.38 6.59 9.66
N ASN A 24 8.60 5.58 10.04
CA ASN A 24 9.07 4.53 10.92
C ASN A 24 10.16 3.67 10.24
N ASP A 25 10.00 3.39 8.95
CA ASP A 25 10.96 2.61 8.16
C ASP A 25 12.30 3.36 7.97
N LEU A 26 12.28 4.70 7.90
CA LEU A 26 13.49 5.56 7.87
C LEU A 26 14.22 5.61 9.22
N LEU A 27 13.45 5.67 10.32
CA LEU A 27 13.99 5.77 11.67
C LEU A 27 14.51 4.42 12.19
N TYR A 28 13.86 3.32 11.81
CA TYR A 28 14.19 1.97 12.27
C TYR A 28 14.31 0.96 11.11
N PRO A 29 15.25 1.16 10.18
CA PRO A 29 15.40 0.28 9.04
C PRO A 29 15.85 -1.12 9.48
N ASP A 30 15.37 -2.15 8.76
CA ASP A 30 15.90 -3.50 8.87
C ASP A 30 17.37 -3.55 8.39
N ARG A 31 17.66 -2.83 7.30
CA ARG A 31 19.00 -2.57 6.77
C ARG A 31 19.05 -1.31 5.92
N ILE A 32 20.24 -0.71 5.81
CA ILE A 32 20.61 0.27 4.78
C ILE A 32 21.57 -0.43 3.81
N LEU A 33 21.43 -0.15 2.51
CA LEU A 33 22.30 -0.71 1.47
C LEU A 33 23.00 0.42 0.72
N ILE A 34 24.32 0.34 0.59
CA ILE A 34 25.16 1.32 -0.12
C ILE A 34 26.04 0.57 -1.12
N GLY A 35 25.80 0.79 -2.41
CA GLY A 35 26.63 0.30 -3.51
C GLY A 35 27.64 1.35 -3.95
N SER A 36 28.91 0.97 -4.12
CA SER A 36 29.96 1.85 -4.65
C SER A 36 30.85 1.16 -5.66
N ALA A 37 31.61 1.94 -6.44
CA ALA A 37 32.67 1.36 -7.25
C ALA A 37 33.73 0.67 -6.36
N PRO A 38 34.36 -0.43 -6.81
CA PRO A 38 35.42 -1.12 -6.07
C PRO A 38 36.78 -0.38 -6.15
N THR A 39 36.76 0.96 -6.16
CA THR A 39 37.94 1.82 -6.19
C THR A 39 38.19 2.44 -4.81
N PRO A 40 39.42 2.89 -4.49
CA PRO A 40 39.68 3.59 -3.22
C PRO A 40 38.82 4.83 -3.02
N SER A 41 38.56 5.59 -4.09
CA SER A 41 37.73 6.79 -4.05
C SER A 41 36.25 6.46 -3.84
N GLY A 42 35.72 5.42 -4.50
CA GLY A 42 34.35 4.94 -4.32
C GLY A 42 34.09 4.43 -2.90
N LYS A 43 35.05 3.67 -2.33
CA LYS A 43 34.96 3.22 -0.93
C LYS A 43 34.96 4.39 0.06
N ARG A 44 35.75 5.44 -0.18
CA ARG A 44 35.70 6.66 0.66
C ARG A 44 34.36 7.38 0.56
N ALA A 45 33.76 7.45 -0.62
CA ALA A 45 32.42 8.03 -0.78
C ALA A 45 31.35 7.20 -0.07
N ALA A 46 31.41 5.86 -0.17
CA ALA A 46 30.50 4.97 0.55
C ALA A 46 30.62 5.12 2.06
N GLU A 47 31.85 5.22 2.58
CA GLU A 47 32.11 5.45 4.00
C GLU A 47 31.55 6.80 4.46
N ALA A 48 31.71 7.86 3.67
CA ALA A 48 31.14 9.17 3.99
C ALA A 48 29.60 9.12 4.10
N LEU A 49 28.92 8.41 3.19
CA LEU A 49 27.47 8.22 3.28
C LEU A 49 27.07 7.32 4.45
N LEU A 50 27.86 6.29 4.74
CA LEU A 50 27.64 5.41 5.88
C LEU A 50 27.69 6.21 7.20
N GLU A 51 28.66 7.11 7.37
CA GLU A 51 28.78 7.93 8.59
C GLU A 51 27.55 8.83 8.81
N VAL A 52 26.88 9.27 7.74
CA VAL A 52 25.59 9.97 7.86
C VAL A 52 24.54 9.06 8.50
N TYR A 53 24.39 7.83 7.99
CA TYR A 53 23.43 6.87 8.54
C TYR A 53 23.80 6.38 9.93
N ALA A 54 25.10 6.23 10.21
CA ALA A 54 25.61 5.78 11.50
C ALA A 54 25.25 6.71 12.67
N ALA A 55 24.80 7.93 12.37
CA ALA A 55 24.28 8.86 13.38
C ALA A 55 23.02 8.35 14.10
N TRP A 56 22.21 7.47 13.47
CA TRP A 56 21.04 6.86 14.13
C TRP A 56 20.81 5.37 13.83
N VAL A 57 21.45 4.84 12.78
CA VAL A 57 21.35 3.43 12.39
C VAL A 57 22.57 2.66 12.89
N PRO A 58 22.41 1.55 13.63
CA PRO A 58 23.54 0.72 14.04
C PRO A 58 24.35 0.24 12.83
N ARG A 59 25.68 0.31 12.93
CA ARG A 59 26.59 0.04 11.81
C ARG A 59 26.45 -1.38 11.26
N GLU A 60 26.09 -2.36 12.08
CA GLU A 60 25.80 -3.73 11.68
C GLU A 60 24.59 -3.87 10.73
N ARG A 61 23.73 -2.85 10.64
CA ARG A 61 22.61 -2.80 9.70
C ARG A 61 22.93 -2.05 8.41
N ILE A 62 24.12 -1.46 8.28
CA ILE A 62 24.54 -0.75 7.08
C ILE A 62 25.44 -1.67 6.25
N LEU A 63 24.91 -2.12 5.11
CA LEU A 63 25.58 -3.04 4.21
C LEU A 63 26.22 -2.27 3.06
N THR A 64 27.51 -2.49 2.84
CA THR A 64 28.23 -1.93 1.69
C THR A 64 28.53 -3.02 0.65
N THR A 65 28.33 -2.70 -0.62
CA THR A 65 28.54 -3.63 -1.75
C THR A 65 28.96 -2.86 -3.01
N ASN A 66 29.04 -3.54 -4.16
CA ASN A 66 29.24 -2.85 -5.44
C ASN A 66 27.92 -2.25 -5.97
N VAL A 67 28.01 -1.27 -6.87
CA VAL A 67 26.84 -0.56 -7.44
C VAL A 67 25.80 -1.52 -8.01
N TRP A 68 26.21 -2.43 -8.90
CA TRP A 68 25.32 -3.39 -9.57
C TRP A 68 24.61 -4.32 -8.58
N SER A 69 25.33 -4.84 -7.59
CA SER A 69 24.75 -5.69 -6.56
C SER A 69 23.75 -4.94 -5.69
N SER A 70 23.97 -3.64 -5.42
CA SER A 70 23.02 -2.81 -4.69
C SER A 70 21.71 -2.62 -5.47
N GLU A 71 21.81 -2.27 -6.75
CA GLU A 71 20.65 -2.06 -7.62
C GLU A 71 19.85 -3.36 -7.83
N LEU A 72 20.55 -4.47 -8.12
CA LEU A 72 19.90 -5.77 -8.31
C LEU A 72 19.23 -6.26 -7.02
N ALA A 73 19.86 -6.05 -5.84
CA ALA A 73 19.28 -6.45 -4.56
C ALA A 73 17.92 -5.79 -4.30
N LYS A 74 17.71 -4.53 -4.73
CA LYS A 74 16.42 -3.85 -4.61
C LYS A 74 15.35 -4.51 -5.50
N LEU A 75 15.68 -4.78 -6.77
CA LEU A 75 14.77 -5.44 -7.70
C LEU A 75 14.38 -6.84 -7.21
N VAL A 76 15.37 -7.63 -6.77
CA VAL A 76 15.16 -9.00 -6.29
C VAL A 76 14.36 -9.01 -4.99
N ALA A 77 14.65 -8.11 -4.04
CA ALA A 77 13.89 -8.04 -2.78
C ALA A 77 12.40 -7.77 -3.04
N ASN A 78 12.06 -6.80 -3.88
CA ASN A 78 10.68 -6.50 -4.22
C ASN A 78 10.02 -7.64 -5.02
N SER A 79 10.76 -8.30 -5.91
CA SER A 79 10.26 -9.46 -6.67
C SER A 79 9.97 -10.66 -5.77
N MET A 80 10.81 -10.92 -4.78
CA MET A 80 10.60 -12.00 -3.78
C MET A 80 9.39 -11.70 -2.88
N LEU A 81 9.18 -10.44 -2.47
CA LEU A 81 7.99 -10.05 -1.72
C LEU A 81 6.71 -10.24 -2.54
N ALA A 82 6.70 -9.80 -3.80
CA ALA A 82 5.60 -10.00 -4.73
C ALA A 82 5.32 -11.49 -4.99
N GLN A 83 6.39 -12.28 -5.14
CA GLN A 83 6.29 -13.73 -5.33
C GLN A 83 5.57 -14.41 -4.18
N ARG A 84 5.87 -14.07 -2.92
CA ARG A 84 5.18 -14.66 -1.76
C ARG A 84 3.67 -14.42 -1.81
N ILE A 85 3.25 -13.21 -2.18
CA ILE A 85 1.82 -12.87 -2.35
C ILE A 85 1.21 -13.68 -3.49
N SER A 86 1.86 -13.76 -4.65
CA SER A 86 1.36 -14.56 -5.78
C SER A 86 1.32 -16.06 -5.46
N SER A 87 2.30 -16.58 -4.74
CA SER A 87 2.33 -17.97 -4.29
C SER A 87 1.15 -18.28 -3.39
N ILE A 88 0.89 -17.49 -2.34
CA ILE A 88 -0.25 -17.76 -1.45
C ILE A 88 -1.60 -17.52 -2.16
N ASN A 89 -1.69 -16.58 -3.09
CA ASN A 89 -2.87 -16.39 -3.94
C ASN A 89 -3.13 -17.61 -4.85
N SER A 90 -2.09 -18.26 -5.37
CA SER A 90 -2.28 -19.50 -6.13
C SER A 90 -2.86 -20.62 -5.26
N ILE A 91 -2.39 -20.73 -4.00
CA ILE A 91 -2.90 -21.70 -3.03
C ILE A 91 -4.34 -21.36 -2.61
N SER A 92 -4.70 -20.08 -2.53
CA SER A 92 -6.08 -19.66 -2.23
C SER A 92 -7.10 -20.24 -3.22
N ALA A 93 -6.74 -20.34 -4.51
CA ALA A 93 -7.61 -20.95 -5.51
C ALA A 93 -7.76 -22.48 -5.29
N VAL A 94 -6.70 -23.15 -4.85
CA VAL A 94 -6.73 -24.58 -4.48
C VAL A 94 -7.60 -24.81 -3.23
N CYS A 95 -7.45 -23.96 -2.22
CA CYS A 95 -8.24 -24.00 -0.99
C CYS A 95 -9.75 -23.92 -1.29
N GLU A 96 -10.16 -23.04 -2.17
CA GLU A 96 -11.58 -22.88 -2.57
C GLU A 96 -12.16 -24.11 -3.28
N GLN A 97 -11.36 -24.87 -4.02
CA GLN A 97 -11.81 -26.10 -4.68
C GLN A 97 -11.83 -27.31 -3.75
N THR A 98 -10.94 -27.33 -2.77
CA THR A 98 -10.74 -28.47 -1.86
C THR A 98 -11.51 -28.35 -0.55
N GLY A 99 -11.95 -27.14 -0.18
CA GLY A 99 -12.58 -26.84 1.10
C GLY A 99 -11.60 -26.48 2.21
N ALA A 100 -10.31 -26.34 1.92
CA ALA A 100 -9.33 -25.83 2.88
C ALA A 100 -9.46 -24.31 3.08
N ASP A 101 -8.91 -23.81 4.18
CA ASP A 101 -8.84 -22.37 4.48
C ASP A 101 -7.41 -21.86 4.26
N VAL A 102 -7.25 -20.86 3.38
CA VAL A 102 -5.94 -20.30 3.03
C VAL A 102 -5.22 -19.67 4.23
N ASP A 103 -5.94 -19.11 5.21
CA ASP A 103 -5.32 -18.48 6.37
C ASP A 103 -4.80 -19.53 7.35
N GLU A 104 -5.47 -20.68 7.45
CA GLU A 104 -4.95 -21.83 8.20
C GLU A 104 -3.70 -22.40 7.55
N VAL A 105 -3.70 -22.54 6.22
CA VAL A 105 -2.54 -22.99 5.46
C VAL A 105 -1.38 -21.99 5.59
N ALA A 106 -1.63 -20.69 5.42
CA ALA A 106 -0.64 -19.63 5.56
C ALA A 106 -0.01 -19.63 6.96
N ARG A 107 -0.83 -19.83 8.01
CA ARG A 107 -0.35 -19.96 9.38
C ARG A 107 0.52 -21.20 9.55
N ALA A 108 0.08 -22.35 9.03
CA ALA A 108 0.79 -23.62 9.14
C ALA A 108 2.16 -23.62 8.44
N ILE A 109 2.30 -22.97 7.28
CA ILE A 109 3.61 -22.84 6.62
C ILE A 109 4.45 -21.70 7.23
N GLY A 110 3.81 -20.65 7.75
CA GLY A 110 4.48 -19.46 8.26
C GLY A 110 5.18 -19.66 9.61
N VAL A 111 4.86 -20.73 10.35
CA VAL A 111 5.61 -21.10 11.58
C VAL A 111 7.00 -21.64 11.28
N ASP A 112 7.26 -22.13 10.06
CA ASP A 112 8.61 -22.52 9.66
C ASP A 112 9.47 -21.26 9.51
N PRO A 113 10.53 -21.07 10.32
CA PRO A 113 11.34 -19.86 10.30
C PRO A 113 12.09 -19.65 8.98
N ARG A 114 12.27 -20.69 8.16
CA ARG A 114 12.88 -20.58 6.82
C ARG A 114 11.93 -19.95 5.81
N ILE A 115 10.62 -20.04 6.06
CA ILE A 115 9.56 -19.41 5.26
C ILE A 115 9.17 -18.07 5.88
N GLY A 116 8.94 -18.03 7.19
CA GLY A 116 8.45 -16.87 7.93
C GLY A 116 6.98 -16.55 7.66
N ASN A 117 6.37 -15.77 8.56
CA ASN A 117 4.92 -15.52 8.58
C ASN A 117 4.46 -14.21 7.89
N LYS A 118 5.38 -13.40 7.36
CA LYS A 118 5.06 -12.13 6.69
C LYS A 118 4.77 -12.34 5.19
N PHE A 119 3.98 -11.44 4.60
CA PHE A 119 3.64 -11.48 3.16
C PHE A 119 2.97 -12.79 2.71
N LEU A 120 2.19 -13.42 3.61
CA LEU A 120 1.42 -14.64 3.34
C LEU A 120 -0.10 -14.41 3.48
N MET A 121 -0.55 -13.17 3.32
CA MET A 121 -1.98 -12.87 3.30
C MET A 121 -2.48 -12.93 1.86
N ALA A 122 -3.38 -13.87 1.59
CA ALA A 122 -4.04 -13.96 0.29
C ALA A 122 -5.05 -12.82 0.09
N GLY A 123 -5.35 -12.51 -1.16
CA GLY A 123 -6.38 -11.54 -1.53
C GLY A 123 -6.51 -11.37 -3.03
N ILE A 124 -7.12 -10.26 -3.46
CA ILE A 124 -7.39 -9.95 -4.88
C ILE A 124 -6.16 -9.55 -5.70
N GLY A 125 -4.95 -9.70 -5.15
CA GLY A 125 -3.69 -9.31 -5.76
C GLY A 125 -3.00 -8.16 -5.04
N PHE A 126 -1.71 -7.98 -5.34
CA PHE A 126 -0.94 -6.81 -4.94
C PHE A 126 -1.09 -5.68 -5.97
N GLY A 127 -0.91 -4.45 -5.49
CA GLY A 127 -0.82 -3.24 -6.33
C GLY A 127 0.37 -2.37 -5.94
N GLY A 128 0.30 -1.08 -6.27
CA GLY A 128 1.33 -0.09 -5.99
C GLY A 128 2.41 -0.02 -7.07
N SER A 129 3.13 1.09 -7.11
CA SER A 129 4.09 1.39 -8.19
C SER A 129 5.37 0.53 -8.21
N CYS A 130 5.62 -0.27 -7.17
CA CYS A 130 6.88 -0.98 -6.99
C CYS A 130 6.82 -2.41 -7.53
N PHE A 131 5.94 -3.28 -7.03
CA PHE A 131 6.03 -4.72 -7.29
C PHE A 131 5.92 -5.08 -8.78
N LYS A 132 4.83 -4.70 -9.45
CA LYS A 132 4.63 -5.05 -10.87
C LYS A 132 5.75 -4.48 -11.74
N LYS A 133 6.11 -3.21 -11.52
CA LYS A 133 7.19 -2.52 -12.23
C LYS A 133 8.53 -3.22 -12.04
N ASP A 134 8.90 -3.56 -10.81
CA ASP A 134 10.23 -4.13 -10.50
C ASP A 134 10.35 -5.57 -10.99
N VAL A 135 9.27 -6.36 -10.89
CA VAL A 135 9.23 -7.72 -11.46
C VAL A 135 9.35 -7.65 -12.99
N LEU A 136 8.61 -6.77 -13.66
CA LEU A 136 8.69 -6.61 -15.12
C LEU A 136 10.06 -6.06 -15.56
N ASN A 137 10.70 -5.19 -14.78
CA ASN A 137 12.07 -4.77 -15.04
C ASN A 137 13.06 -5.92 -14.90
N LEU A 138 12.90 -6.79 -13.90
CA LEU A 138 13.74 -7.98 -13.74
C LEU A 138 13.56 -8.96 -14.89
N VAL A 139 12.32 -9.16 -15.35
CA VAL A 139 12.01 -9.97 -16.53
C VAL A 139 12.68 -9.40 -17.77
N TYR A 140 12.53 -8.10 -18.01
CA TYR A 140 13.17 -7.41 -19.14
C TYR A 140 14.70 -7.50 -19.09
N LEU A 141 15.29 -7.33 -17.90
CA LEU A 141 16.73 -7.49 -17.69
C LEU A 141 17.20 -8.91 -18.02
N ALA A 142 16.47 -9.93 -17.57
CA ALA A 142 16.78 -11.32 -17.88
C ALA A 142 16.68 -11.61 -19.38
N ASP A 143 15.60 -11.16 -20.04
CA ASP A 143 15.37 -11.36 -21.47
C ASP A 143 16.49 -10.69 -22.30
N THR A 144 16.88 -9.46 -21.95
CA THR A 144 17.97 -8.73 -22.64
C THR A 144 19.36 -9.34 -22.43
N MET A 145 19.57 -10.07 -21.34
CA MET A 145 20.79 -10.84 -21.08
C MET A 145 20.78 -12.23 -21.73
N GLY A 146 19.71 -12.61 -22.45
CA GLY A 146 19.58 -13.92 -23.08
C GLY A 146 19.25 -15.04 -22.08
N LEU A 147 18.51 -14.73 -21.01
CA LEU A 147 18.10 -15.67 -19.96
C LEU A 147 16.55 -15.87 -19.95
N PRO A 148 15.96 -16.44 -21.02
CA PRO A 148 14.50 -16.50 -21.17
C PRO A 148 13.81 -17.36 -20.11
N GLU A 149 14.45 -18.41 -19.59
CA GLU A 149 13.89 -19.25 -18.51
C GLU A 149 13.74 -18.47 -17.21
N VAL A 150 14.70 -17.59 -16.91
CA VAL A 150 14.65 -16.70 -15.75
C VAL A 150 13.56 -15.65 -15.93
N GLY A 151 13.47 -15.07 -17.13
CA GLY A 151 12.40 -14.15 -17.51
C GLY A 151 11.02 -14.77 -17.32
N GLU A 152 10.79 -15.97 -17.84
CA GLU A 152 9.49 -16.64 -17.72
C GLU A 152 9.14 -17.01 -16.28
N TYR A 153 10.12 -17.46 -15.48
CA TYR A 153 9.91 -17.74 -14.06
C TYR A 153 9.35 -16.52 -13.30
N TRP A 154 9.98 -15.36 -13.47
CA TRP A 154 9.52 -14.13 -12.81
C TRP A 154 8.22 -13.58 -13.40
N ARG A 155 7.98 -13.80 -14.70
CA ARG A 155 6.72 -13.43 -15.36
C ARG A 155 5.50 -14.10 -14.73
N GLN A 156 5.66 -15.33 -14.21
CA GLN A 156 4.58 -16.04 -13.51
C GLN A 156 4.08 -15.29 -12.26
N VAL A 157 4.93 -14.50 -11.60
CA VAL A 157 4.52 -13.71 -10.44
C VAL A 157 3.44 -12.69 -10.82
N VAL A 158 3.61 -12.00 -11.95
CA VAL A 158 2.63 -11.02 -12.47
C VAL A 158 1.39 -11.73 -13.03
N LYS A 159 1.56 -12.78 -13.84
CA LYS A 159 0.45 -13.56 -14.40
C LYS A 159 -0.47 -14.11 -13.29
N MET A 160 0.10 -14.63 -12.21
CA MET A 160 -0.67 -15.14 -11.06
C MET A 160 -1.40 -14.01 -10.32
N ASN A 161 -0.82 -12.81 -10.25
CA ASN A 161 -1.47 -11.65 -9.64
C ASN A 161 -2.69 -11.19 -10.45
N GLU A 162 -2.56 -11.11 -11.77
CA GLU A 162 -3.65 -10.79 -12.70
C GLU A 162 -4.74 -11.86 -12.63
N TYR A 163 -4.37 -13.14 -12.65
CA TYR A 163 -5.32 -14.24 -12.45
C TYR A 163 -6.09 -14.15 -11.12
N ALA A 164 -5.41 -13.81 -10.01
CA ALA A 164 -6.05 -13.69 -8.70
C ALA A 164 -7.09 -12.56 -8.65
N ARG A 165 -6.80 -11.44 -9.31
CA ARG A 165 -7.75 -10.33 -9.49
C ARG A 165 -8.93 -10.76 -10.36
N ASP A 166 -8.65 -11.27 -11.56
CA ASP A 166 -9.67 -11.55 -12.57
C ASP A 166 -10.61 -12.67 -12.12
N ARG A 167 -10.09 -13.73 -11.49
CA ARG A 167 -10.93 -14.81 -10.95
C ARG A 167 -11.90 -14.30 -9.89
N PHE A 168 -11.49 -13.32 -9.08
CA PHE A 168 -12.31 -12.77 -8.02
C PHE A 168 -13.39 -11.85 -8.60
N THR A 169 -13.04 -10.96 -9.52
CA THR A 169 -14.01 -10.12 -10.23
C THR A 169 -15.04 -10.96 -10.99
N ASN A 170 -14.60 -12.01 -11.69
CA ASN A 170 -15.50 -12.94 -12.39
C ASN A 170 -16.40 -13.72 -11.42
N ARG A 171 -15.95 -14.02 -10.20
CA ARG A 171 -16.79 -14.62 -9.15
C ARG A 171 -17.91 -13.66 -8.72
N VAL A 172 -17.63 -12.37 -8.58
CA VAL A 172 -18.65 -11.36 -8.29
C VAL A 172 -19.76 -11.39 -9.34
N ILE A 173 -19.38 -11.33 -10.63
CA ILE A 173 -20.32 -11.37 -11.77
C ILE A 173 -21.13 -12.67 -11.75
N LYS A 174 -20.47 -13.81 -11.54
CA LYS A 174 -21.11 -15.14 -11.50
C LYS A 174 -22.13 -15.27 -10.37
N CYS A 175 -21.79 -14.84 -9.15
CA CYS A 175 -22.71 -14.86 -8.00
C CYS A 175 -23.89 -13.89 -8.17
N LEU A 176 -23.73 -12.87 -9.02
CA LEU A 176 -24.78 -11.96 -9.44
C LEU A 176 -25.47 -12.44 -10.74
N ASN A 177 -25.63 -13.74 -10.93
CA ASN A 177 -26.36 -14.36 -12.04
C ASN A 177 -25.81 -14.01 -13.44
N ASN A 178 -24.49 -13.79 -13.56
CA ASN A 178 -23.83 -13.40 -14.81
C ASN A 178 -24.40 -12.13 -15.45
N THR A 179 -24.89 -11.18 -14.65
CA THR A 179 -25.31 -9.87 -15.14
C THR A 179 -25.28 -8.82 -14.04
N LEU A 180 -24.75 -7.64 -14.36
CA LEU A 180 -24.80 -6.47 -13.49
C LEU A 180 -25.85 -5.44 -13.91
N VAL A 181 -26.53 -5.63 -15.04
CA VAL A 181 -27.56 -4.70 -15.53
C VAL A 181 -28.63 -4.48 -14.47
N GLY A 182 -28.93 -3.22 -14.17
CA GLY A 182 -29.91 -2.84 -13.14
C GLY A 182 -29.40 -2.93 -11.70
N LYS A 183 -28.17 -3.43 -11.48
CA LYS A 183 -27.58 -3.62 -10.15
C LYS A 183 -26.58 -2.53 -9.81
N LYS A 184 -26.56 -2.16 -8.53
CA LYS A 184 -25.52 -1.33 -7.94
C LYS A 184 -24.49 -2.22 -7.23
N VAL A 185 -23.22 -2.01 -7.54
CA VAL A 185 -22.08 -2.69 -6.89
C VAL A 185 -21.23 -1.63 -6.21
N THR A 186 -21.00 -1.76 -4.92
CA THR A 186 -20.11 -0.85 -4.17
C THR A 186 -18.72 -1.47 -4.04
N ILE A 187 -17.68 -0.67 -4.28
CA ILE A 187 -16.27 -0.99 -4.03
C ILE A 187 -15.84 -0.19 -2.80
N LEU A 188 -15.51 -0.91 -1.71
CA LEU A 188 -14.91 -0.35 -0.51
C LEU A 188 -13.39 -0.52 -0.57
N GLY A 189 -12.69 0.61 -0.62
CA GLY A 189 -11.26 0.70 -0.87
C GLY A 189 -10.94 0.91 -2.35
N TYR A 190 -10.21 1.98 -2.63
CA TYR A 190 -9.68 2.33 -3.96
C TYR A 190 -8.15 2.37 -3.95
N ALA A 191 -7.53 2.82 -2.86
CA ALA A 191 -6.08 2.78 -2.69
C ALA A 191 -5.55 1.34 -2.77
N PHE A 192 -4.30 1.18 -3.22
CA PHE A 192 -3.73 -0.17 -3.41
C PHE A 192 -3.48 -0.94 -2.10
N LYS A 193 -3.43 -0.23 -0.96
CA LYS A 193 -3.28 -0.77 0.40
C LYS A 193 -3.88 0.20 1.42
N LYS A 194 -4.07 -0.24 2.65
CA LYS A 194 -4.53 0.65 3.73
C LYS A 194 -3.50 1.74 4.10
N ASN A 195 -4.00 2.82 4.70
CA ASN A 195 -3.23 3.95 5.25
C ASN A 195 -2.42 4.74 4.21
N THR A 196 -2.92 4.82 2.98
CA THR A 196 -2.33 5.66 1.94
C THR A 196 -3.42 6.11 0.96
N SER A 197 -3.22 7.25 0.31
CA SER A 197 -4.04 7.74 -0.80
C SER A 197 -3.48 7.34 -2.17
N ASP A 198 -2.43 6.51 -2.21
CA ASP A 198 -1.80 6.07 -3.46
C ASP A 198 -2.68 5.04 -4.20
N THR A 199 -3.05 5.38 -5.42
CA THR A 199 -3.99 4.64 -6.29
C THR A 199 -3.28 3.93 -7.44
N ARG A 200 -1.96 4.10 -7.59
CA ARG A 200 -1.19 3.54 -8.72
C ARG A 200 -1.22 2.01 -8.70
N GLU A 201 -1.54 1.42 -9.85
CA GLU A 201 -1.72 -0.03 -10.03
C GLU A 201 -2.66 -0.65 -8.96
N ALA A 202 -3.65 0.11 -8.48
CA ALA A 202 -4.61 -0.42 -7.52
C ALA A 202 -5.50 -1.51 -8.15
N PRO A 203 -5.70 -2.66 -7.47
CA PRO A 203 -6.58 -3.72 -7.97
C PRO A 203 -8.03 -3.25 -8.20
N ALA A 204 -8.48 -2.24 -7.45
CA ALA A 204 -9.82 -1.68 -7.53
C ALA A 204 -10.12 -1.08 -8.92
N LEU A 205 -9.19 -0.33 -9.52
CA LEU A 205 -9.39 0.29 -10.83
C LEU A 205 -9.62 -0.75 -11.93
N GLU A 206 -8.78 -1.78 -11.95
CA GLU A 206 -8.87 -2.87 -12.92
C GLU A 206 -10.15 -3.70 -12.73
N MET A 207 -10.57 -3.90 -11.47
CA MET A 207 -11.85 -4.50 -11.16
C MET A 207 -13.02 -3.66 -11.69
N ILE A 208 -12.99 -2.34 -11.48
CA ILE A 208 -14.01 -1.41 -11.99
C ILE A 208 -14.11 -1.54 -13.51
N LYS A 209 -12.98 -1.59 -14.22
CA LYS A 209 -12.95 -1.77 -15.68
C LYS A 209 -13.69 -3.05 -16.12
N THR A 210 -13.37 -4.19 -15.53
CA THR A 210 -14.04 -5.47 -15.86
C THR A 210 -15.52 -5.45 -15.47
N LEU A 211 -15.89 -4.86 -14.32
CA LEU A 211 -17.30 -4.77 -13.91
C LEU A 211 -18.11 -3.86 -14.86
N LEU A 212 -17.51 -2.82 -15.43
CA LEU A 212 -18.18 -1.93 -16.38
C LEU A 212 -18.53 -2.60 -17.72
N GLU A 213 -17.80 -3.65 -18.11
CA GLU A 213 -18.11 -4.44 -19.31
C GLU A 213 -19.51 -5.09 -19.22
N GLU A 214 -19.97 -5.40 -18.00
CA GLU A 214 -21.29 -5.96 -17.70
C GLU A 214 -22.41 -4.92 -17.58
N ARG A 215 -22.10 -3.63 -17.85
CA ARG A 215 -23.04 -2.49 -17.84
C ARG A 215 -23.91 -2.41 -16.58
N PRO A 216 -23.30 -2.27 -15.39
CA PRO A 216 -24.03 -2.11 -14.14
C PRO A 216 -24.92 -0.87 -14.17
N ARG A 217 -25.98 -0.85 -13.34
CA ARG A 217 -26.73 0.39 -13.08
C ARG A 217 -25.79 1.44 -12.49
N GLU A 218 -24.94 1.01 -11.56
CA GLU A 218 -24.02 1.88 -10.85
C GLU A 218 -22.86 1.09 -10.25
N ILE A 219 -21.65 1.64 -10.33
CA ILE A 219 -20.51 1.27 -9.50
C ILE A 219 -20.27 2.41 -8.51
N ALA A 220 -20.52 2.17 -7.23
CA ALA A 220 -20.20 3.11 -6.17
C ALA A 220 -18.79 2.83 -5.65
N VAL A 221 -17.98 3.86 -5.42
CA VAL A 221 -16.62 3.73 -4.88
C VAL A 221 -16.50 4.57 -3.62
N PHE A 222 -15.96 4.00 -2.55
CA PHE A 222 -15.61 4.73 -1.34
C PHE A 222 -14.24 4.29 -0.84
N ASP A 223 -13.39 5.25 -0.49
CA ASP A 223 -12.10 5.01 0.15
C ASP A 223 -11.88 6.05 1.26
N PRO A 224 -11.49 5.65 2.48
CA PRO A 224 -11.36 6.57 3.61
C PRO A 224 -10.13 7.49 3.54
N CYS A 225 -9.15 7.18 2.69
CA CYS A 225 -7.90 7.92 2.55
C CYS A 225 -7.78 8.68 1.22
N CYS A 226 -8.60 8.38 0.22
CA CYS A 226 -8.56 9.07 -1.08
C CYS A 226 -9.63 10.17 -1.17
N ASN A 227 -9.24 11.34 -1.70
CA ASN A 227 -10.19 12.41 -2.01
C ASN A 227 -11.15 11.96 -3.16
N PRO A 228 -12.48 11.99 -2.95
CA PRO A 228 -13.48 11.62 -3.95
C PRO A 228 -13.35 12.33 -5.31
N PHE A 229 -13.01 13.61 -5.33
CA PHE A 229 -12.83 14.38 -6.57
C PHE A 229 -11.62 13.90 -7.36
N VAL A 230 -10.51 13.66 -6.66
CA VAL A 230 -9.27 13.18 -7.27
C VAL A 230 -9.52 11.81 -7.89
N VAL A 231 -10.13 10.89 -7.15
CA VAL A 231 -10.47 9.54 -7.63
C VAL A 231 -11.45 9.60 -8.82
N LYS A 232 -12.48 10.44 -8.75
CA LYS A 232 -13.44 10.60 -9.85
C LYS A 232 -12.76 11.10 -11.12
N ASN A 233 -11.88 12.09 -11.00
CA ASN A 233 -11.12 12.63 -12.13
C ASN A 233 -10.13 11.61 -12.69
N GLU A 234 -9.46 10.85 -11.82
CA GLU A 234 -8.55 9.77 -12.20
C GLU A 234 -9.27 8.68 -13.00
N ILE A 235 -10.38 8.15 -12.47
CA ILE A 235 -11.18 7.13 -13.15
C ILE A 235 -11.68 7.65 -14.52
N LYS A 236 -12.17 8.90 -14.56
CA LYS A 236 -12.62 9.55 -15.81
C LYS A 236 -11.50 9.70 -16.83
N ALA A 237 -10.29 10.06 -16.40
CA ALA A 237 -9.13 10.22 -17.27
C ALA A 237 -8.65 8.87 -17.83
N LEU A 238 -8.69 7.81 -17.03
CA LEU A 238 -8.18 6.48 -17.41
C LEU A 238 -9.18 5.66 -18.23
N LEU A 239 -10.47 5.77 -17.95
CA LEU A 239 -11.52 4.97 -18.61
C LEU A 239 -12.33 5.75 -19.66
N GLY A 240 -12.24 7.07 -19.66
CA GLY A 240 -12.98 7.95 -20.58
C GLY A 240 -14.39 8.31 -20.10
N PRO A 241 -14.92 9.49 -20.50
CA PRO A 241 -16.15 10.05 -19.94
C PRO A 241 -17.40 9.20 -20.22
N GLU A 242 -17.51 8.59 -21.39
CA GLU A 242 -18.70 7.82 -21.80
C GLU A 242 -18.88 6.53 -20.98
N ILE A 243 -17.77 5.88 -20.63
CA ILE A 243 -17.77 4.61 -19.88
C ILE A 243 -18.00 4.86 -18.38
N THR A 244 -17.60 6.02 -17.87
CA THR A 244 -17.68 6.37 -16.44
C THR A 244 -19.01 6.96 -15.99
N ALA A 245 -20.01 7.06 -16.87
CA ALA A 245 -21.31 7.63 -16.53
C ALA A 245 -22.03 6.88 -15.39
N SER A 246 -21.75 5.58 -15.21
CA SER A 246 -22.28 4.75 -14.14
C SER A 246 -21.35 4.62 -12.93
N VAL A 247 -20.21 5.31 -12.89
CA VAL A 247 -19.27 5.27 -11.75
C VAL A 247 -19.45 6.51 -10.87
N HIS A 248 -19.74 6.28 -9.60
CA HIS A 248 -19.96 7.35 -8.61
C HIS A 248 -19.01 7.16 -7.44
N VAL A 249 -18.28 8.23 -7.07
CA VAL A 249 -17.34 8.20 -5.94
C VAL A 249 -17.96 8.96 -4.78
N TYR A 250 -18.12 8.28 -3.66
CA TYR A 250 -18.84 8.76 -2.48
C TYR A 250 -17.85 9.22 -1.41
N GLY A 251 -18.27 10.22 -0.61
CA GLY A 251 -17.54 10.66 0.59
C GLY A 251 -17.90 9.90 1.87
N ASN A 252 -18.87 8.98 1.82
CA ASN A 252 -19.34 8.19 2.95
C ASN A 252 -19.61 6.74 2.52
N ALA A 253 -19.14 5.77 3.31
CA ALA A 253 -19.36 4.35 3.09
C ALA A 253 -20.84 3.95 3.12
N TYR A 254 -21.65 4.54 4.00
CA TYR A 254 -23.07 4.18 4.16
C TYR A 254 -23.88 4.55 2.90
N ASP A 255 -23.66 5.75 2.37
CA ASP A 255 -24.32 6.23 1.16
C ASP A 255 -23.85 5.47 -0.09
N ALA A 256 -22.56 5.13 -0.15
CA ALA A 256 -22.03 4.23 -1.17
C ALA A 256 -22.78 2.89 -1.14
N CYS A 257 -22.91 2.26 0.03
CA CYS A 257 -23.52 0.95 0.18
C CYS A 257 -25.06 0.94 0.01
N LYS A 258 -25.75 2.06 0.23
CA LYS A 258 -27.21 2.17 0.11
C LYS A 258 -27.71 1.66 -1.25
N ASP A 259 -28.74 0.82 -1.23
CA ASP A 259 -29.36 0.17 -2.39
C ASP A 259 -28.41 -0.69 -3.24
N SER A 260 -27.23 -1.03 -2.71
CA SER A 260 -26.28 -1.94 -3.38
C SER A 260 -26.77 -3.37 -3.29
N THR A 261 -26.67 -4.08 -4.42
CA THR A 261 -26.86 -5.54 -4.46
C THR A 261 -25.62 -6.26 -3.94
N ALA A 262 -24.44 -5.70 -4.21
CA ALA A 262 -23.17 -6.23 -3.77
C ALA A 262 -22.25 -5.15 -3.23
N VAL A 263 -21.51 -5.48 -2.18
CA VAL A 263 -20.39 -4.69 -1.66
C VAL A 263 -19.13 -5.53 -1.81
N VAL A 264 -18.09 -4.97 -2.40
CA VAL A 264 -16.80 -5.62 -2.63
C VAL A 264 -15.76 -4.90 -1.80
N ILE A 265 -15.04 -5.62 -0.95
CA ILE A 265 -13.94 -5.06 -0.16
C ILE A 265 -12.65 -5.31 -0.94
N ALA A 266 -12.11 -4.24 -1.53
CA ALA A 266 -10.91 -4.30 -2.33
C ALA A 266 -9.64 -3.96 -1.52
N THR A 267 -9.76 -3.13 -0.48
CA THR A 267 -8.63 -2.70 0.35
C THR A 267 -8.89 -2.98 1.84
N GLU A 268 -7.87 -3.43 2.56
CA GLU A 268 -7.97 -3.96 3.93
C GLU A 268 -8.01 -2.90 5.03
N PHE A 269 -8.72 -1.79 4.83
CA PHE A 269 -8.86 -0.76 5.87
C PHE A 269 -9.46 -1.34 7.15
N ASP A 270 -8.93 -0.93 8.30
CA ASP A 270 -9.31 -1.50 9.59
C ASP A 270 -10.76 -1.14 9.97
N GLU A 271 -11.30 -0.07 9.39
CA GLU A 271 -12.68 0.38 9.52
C GLU A 271 -13.69 -0.58 8.89
N PHE A 272 -13.28 -1.31 7.85
CA PHE A 272 -14.16 -2.27 7.17
C PHE A 272 -14.29 -3.58 7.95
N ARG A 273 -13.42 -3.83 8.94
CA ARG A 273 -13.44 -5.07 9.74
C ARG A 273 -14.67 -5.11 10.64
N ASN A 274 -15.37 -6.24 10.66
CA ASN A 274 -16.37 -6.57 11.70
C ASN A 274 -15.79 -7.45 12.83
N GLN A 275 -14.52 -7.84 12.71
CA GLN A 275 -13.79 -8.66 13.68
C GLN A 275 -12.68 -7.84 14.37
N PRO A 276 -12.23 -8.25 15.56
CA PRO A 276 -11.05 -7.66 16.20
C PRO A 276 -9.83 -7.68 15.27
N ILE A 277 -8.93 -6.70 15.41
CA ILE A 277 -7.67 -6.70 14.69
C ILE A 277 -6.90 -7.97 15.12
N PRO A 278 -6.46 -8.82 14.18
CA PRO A 278 -5.69 -10.01 14.51
C PRO A 278 -4.48 -9.62 15.36
N VAL A 279 -4.39 -10.16 16.58
CA VAL A 279 -3.22 -9.97 17.43
C VAL A 279 -2.05 -10.66 16.74
N ALA A 280 -0.92 -9.96 16.58
CA ALA A 280 0.27 -10.55 15.97
C ALA A 280 0.60 -11.87 16.66
N ALA A 281 0.85 -12.93 15.87
CA ALA A 281 1.11 -14.25 16.41
C ALA A 281 2.21 -14.19 17.48
N PRO A 282 2.03 -14.85 18.64
CA PRO A 282 3.08 -14.92 19.64
C PRO A 282 4.33 -15.51 18.99
N LYS A 283 5.49 -14.95 19.34
CA LYS A 283 6.77 -15.47 18.85
C LYS A 283 6.88 -16.96 19.21
N PRO A 284 7.46 -17.80 18.34
CA PRO A 284 7.70 -19.20 18.68
C PRO A 284 8.43 -19.30 20.02
N VAL A 285 8.00 -20.25 20.85
CA VAL A 285 8.59 -20.57 22.16
C VAL A 285 10.06 -20.93 21.98
N ASP A 286 10.93 -20.26 22.76
CA ASP A 286 12.35 -20.51 23.03
C ASP A 286 13.07 -21.41 22.02
N GLN A 287 13.40 -20.86 20.86
CA GLN A 287 14.69 -21.17 20.25
C GLN A 287 15.69 -20.15 20.80
N PRO A 288 16.90 -20.58 21.23
CA PRO A 288 17.94 -19.62 21.56
C PRO A 288 18.17 -18.77 20.32
N GLU A 289 17.78 -17.49 20.38
CA GLU A 289 18.07 -16.52 19.32
C GLU A 289 19.57 -16.66 19.05
N PRO A 290 20.03 -16.82 17.78
CA PRO A 290 21.43 -16.60 17.49
C PRO A 290 21.74 -15.23 18.07
N LYS A 291 22.70 -15.15 18.99
CA LYS A 291 23.10 -13.92 19.67
C LYS A 291 23.61 -12.93 18.63
N MET A 292 22.71 -12.27 17.91
CA MET A 292 22.97 -10.96 17.38
C MET A 292 23.05 -10.07 18.61
N LEU A 293 24.28 -9.74 19.01
CA LEU A 293 24.56 -8.68 19.97
C LEU A 293 24.00 -7.37 19.40
N GLY A 294 22.71 -7.15 19.59
CA GLY A 294 21.99 -5.99 19.08
C GLY A 294 20.68 -5.88 19.83
N ARG A 295 20.65 -5.00 20.82
CA ARG A 295 19.46 -4.67 21.62
C ARG A 295 18.29 -4.40 20.67
N LYS A 296 17.14 -5.06 20.85
CA LYS A 296 15.91 -4.75 20.09
C LYS A 296 15.66 -3.23 20.22
N PRO A 297 15.51 -2.48 19.11
CA PRO A 297 15.28 -1.05 19.19
C PRO A 297 14.00 -0.81 19.98
N ASN A 298 14.07 0.03 21.02
CA ASN A 298 12.90 0.49 21.73
C ASN A 298 12.17 1.46 20.81
N PRO A 299 10.97 1.15 20.29
CA PRO A 299 10.26 2.03 19.36
C PRO A 299 9.88 3.39 19.97
N LYS A 300 9.98 3.52 21.30
CA LYS A 300 9.76 4.76 22.05
C LYS A 300 11.01 5.59 22.29
N ALA A 301 12.20 5.07 21.96
CA ALA A 301 13.45 5.82 22.07
C ALA A 301 13.69 6.53 20.75
N ASP A 302 13.69 7.86 20.76
CA ASP A 302 14.06 8.65 19.59
C ASP A 302 15.44 8.21 19.08
N PRO A 303 15.56 7.64 17.87
CA PRO A 303 16.82 7.09 17.40
C PRO A 303 17.76 8.19 16.93
N ARG A 304 17.27 9.43 16.80
CA ARG A 304 18.08 10.56 16.35
C ARG A 304 19.23 10.81 17.34
N PRO A 305 20.41 11.25 16.88
CA PRO A 305 21.55 11.55 17.74
C PRO A 305 21.33 12.77 18.66
N PHE A 306 20.16 13.41 18.57
CA PHE A 306 19.83 14.63 19.28
C PHE A 306 19.23 14.31 20.65
N LYS A 307 19.77 14.93 21.70
CA LYS A 307 19.24 14.80 23.07
C LYS A 307 17.87 15.44 23.23
N GLU A 308 17.53 16.36 22.33
CA GLU A 308 16.30 17.15 22.35
C GLU A 308 15.62 17.07 20.98
N SER A 309 14.29 17.19 20.97
CA SER A 309 13.49 17.14 19.74
C SER A 309 13.67 18.36 18.84
N ALA A 310 14.28 19.43 19.36
CA ALA A 310 14.64 20.63 18.66
C ALA A 310 16.15 20.87 18.79
N PRO A 311 16.84 21.34 17.74
CA PRO A 311 18.24 21.72 17.83
C PRO A 311 18.39 22.92 18.76
N THR A 312 19.44 22.92 19.58
CA THR A 312 19.72 24.04 20.48
C THR A 312 20.15 25.26 19.67
N GLU A 313 20.08 26.44 20.29
CA GLU A 313 20.55 27.69 19.66
C GLU A 313 22.03 27.60 19.25
N ASN A 314 22.84 26.85 20.01
CA ASN A 314 24.24 26.57 19.68
C ASN A 314 24.40 25.62 18.48
N ASP A 315 23.58 24.57 18.38
CA ASP A 315 23.60 23.65 17.22
C ASP A 315 23.22 24.42 15.94
N LEU A 316 22.24 25.31 16.05
CA LEU A 316 21.80 26.19 14.97
C LEU A 316 22.87 27.21 14.57
N LEU A 317 23.56 27.83 15.54
CA LEU A 317 24.69 28.73 15.29
C LEU A 317 25.87 28.02 14.62
N ALA A 318 26.17 26.78 15.02
CA ALA A 318 27.21 25.96 14.40
C ALA A 318 26.86 25.61 12.94
N LEU A 319 25.59 25.27 12.68
CA LEU A 319 25.07 25.01 11.33
C LEU A 319 25.08 26.29 10.48
N HIS A 320 24.65 27.41 11.04
CA HIS A 320 24.64 28.74 10.42
C HIS A 320 26.06 29.18 10.03
N LYS A 321 27.05 28.96 10.89
CA LYS A 321 28.47 29.22 10.57
C LYS A 321 28.97 28.42 9.36
N HIS A 322 28.38 27.26 9.10
CA HIS A 322 28.66 26.42 7.93
C HIS A 322 27.89 26.90 6.67
N LEU A 323 26.66 27.39 6.85
CA LEU A 323 25.77 27.83 5.78
C LEU A 323 26.06 29.27 5.28
N VAL A 324 26.49 30.15 6.17
CA VAL A 324 26.82 31.58 5.91
C VAL A 324 28.13 31.78 5.15
N GLN A 325 28.89 30.71 4.86
CA GLN A 325 29.97 30.76 3.87
C GLN A 325 29.46 30.95 2.41
N ARG A 326 28.17 31.23 2.22
CA ARG A 326 27.56 31.64 0.95
C ARG A 326 27.02 33.06 1.11
N ASP A 327 27.63 34.02 0.41
CA ASP A 327 27.30 35.44 0.55
C ASP A 327 25.88 35.80 0.07
N GLY A 328 25.17 36.56 0.91
CA GLY A 328 24.20 37.56 0.48
C GLY A 328 22.71 37.25 0.72
N GLN A 329 22.22 37.50 1.94
CA GLN A 329 20.89 38.09 2.27
C GLN A 329 20.69 38.11 3.80
N THR A 330 20.30 39.26 4.36
CA THR A 330 19.93 39.42 5.77
C THR A 330 18.42 39.68 5.87
N SER A 331 17.69 38.73 6.45
CA SER A 331 16.23 38.74 6.68
C SER A 331 15.91 39.02 8.16
N GLU A 332 14.71 39.54 8.45
CA GLU A 332 14.20 39.71 9.83
C GLU A 332 13.86 38.38 10.54
N ASP A 333 13.88 37.24 9.81
CA ASP A 333 14.17 35.90 10.35
C ASP A 333 15.60 35.52 9.95
N PRO A 334 16.59 35.57 10.85
CA PRO A 334 17.99 35.31 10.50
C PRO A 334 18.26 33.88 9.99
N LEU A 335 17.27 32.98 10.02
CA LEU A 335 17.36 31.59 9.55
C LEU A 335 16.26 31.17 8.54
N ASP A 336 15.36 32.06 8.13
CA ASP A 336 14.30 31.82 7.11
C ASP A 336 13.54 30.49 7.30
N ARG A 337 13.13 30.17 8.53
CA ARG A 337 12.78 28.80 8.96
C ARG A 337 11.35 28.37 8.69
N PHE A 338 10.44 29.28 8.40
CA PHE A 338 9.12 28.91 7.93
C PHE A 338 8.76 29.75 6.73
N ASN A 339 8.70 29.11 5.57
CA ASN A 339 7.79 29.59 4.54
C ASN A 339 6.41 29.60 5.19
N VAL A 340 5.71 30.73 5.14
CA VAL A 340 4.26 30.71 5.32
C VAL A 340 3.75 29.63 4.39
N GLU A 341 2.99 28.67 4.91
CA GLU A 341 2.37 27.64 4.07
C GLU A 341 1.68 28.39 2.93
N PRO A 342 2.11 28.21 1.67
CA PRO A 342 1.53 28.95 0.59
C PRO A 342 0.04 28.67 0.60
N ASP A 343 -0.77 29.71 0.43
CA ASP A 343 -2.21 29.52 0.29
C ASP A 343 -2.43 28.44 -0.77
N CYS A 344 -3.29 27.47 -0.45
CA CYS A 344 -3.67 26.48 -1.43
C CYS A 344 -4.19 27.18 -2.68
N ASP A 345 -3.75 26.71 -3.85
CA ASP A 345 -4.27 27.17 -5.13
C ASP A 345 -5.81 27.17 -5.10
N GLU A 346 -6.46 28.14 -5.73
CA GLU A 346 -7.92 28.22 -5.78
C GLU A 346 -8.56 26.95 -6.35
N SER A 347 -7.82 26.20 -7.17
CA SER A 347 -8.21 24.92 -7.75
C SER A 347 -7.90 23.69 -6.89
N CYS A 348 -7.41 23.88 -5.65
CA CYS A 348 -7.06 22.78 -4.75
C CYS A 348 -8.30 21.91 -4.43
N PRO A 349 -8.30 20.62 -4.82
CA PRO A 349 -9.47 19.75 -4.67
C PRO A 349 -9.84 19.49 -3.22
N ASP A 350 -8.86 19.48 -2.31
CA ASP A 350 -9.11 19.31 -0.87
C ASP A 350 -9.81 20.54 -0.27
N CYS A 351 -9.40 21.74 -0.67
CA CYS A 351 -10.02 22.99 -0.21
C CYS A 351 -11.43 23.17 -0.79
N ILE A 352 -11.63 22.82 -2.08
CA ILE A 352 -12.94 22.83 -2.72
C ILE A 352 -13.89 21.87 -1.99
N GLN A 353 -13.43 20.63 -1.75
CA GLN A 353 -14.17 19.65 -0.96
C GLN A 353 -14.55 20.17 0.42
N ALA A 354 -13.60 20.76 1.14
CA ALA A 354 -13.87 21.27 2.48
C ALA A 354 -14.88 22.43 2.47
N LYS A 355 -14.82 23.33 1.48
CA LYS A 355 -15.78 24.45 1.33
C LYS A 355 -17.18 23.94 1.00
N GLU A 356 -17.31 23.14 -0.06
CA GLU A 356 -18.60 22.59 -0.48
C GLU A 356 -19.23 21.68 0.58
N SER A 357 -18.42 20.91 1.33
CA SER A 357 -18.94 20.09 2.43
C SER A 357 -19.52 20.94 3.56
N LYS A 358 -18.91 22.09 3.86
CA LYS A 358 -19.44 23.04 4.85
C LYS A 358 -20.72 23.73 4.38
N GLU A 359 -20.83 24.02 3.08
CA GLU A 359 -22.01 24.68 2.49
C GLU A 359 -23.20 23.73 2.36
N THR A 360 -22.96 22.48 1.95
CA THR A 360 -24.02 21.54 1.58
C THR A 360 -24.34 20.53 2.68
N GLY A 361 -23.43 20.32 3.64
CA GLY A 361 -23.51 19.24 4.61
C GLY A 361 -23.15 17.86 4.04
N PHE A 362 -22.68 17.79 2.79
CA PHE A 362 -22.32 16.54 2.12
C PHE A 362 -20.81 16.47 1.85
N ALA A 363 -20.17 15.35 2.22
CA ALA A 363 -18.82 15.03 1.77
C ALA A 363 -18.86 14.82 0.25
N THR A 364 -18.30 15.78 -0.47
CA THR A 364 -18.50 16.07 -1.90
C THR A 364 -18.30 14.90 -2.88
N GLY A 365 -19.30 14.03 -2.90
CA GLY A 365 -19.45 12.93 -3.85
C GLY A 365 -20.78 12.17 -3.77
N MET A 366 -21.75 12.64 -2.96
CA MET A 366 -23.06 12.04 -2.61
C MET A 366 -23.15 11.37 -1.24
N GLY A 367 -22.42 11.83 -0.23
CA GLY A 367 -22.60 11.32 1.14
C GLY A 367 -22.75 12.40 2.19
N SER A 368 -23.55 12.17 3.23
CA SER A 368 -23.70 13.12 4.34
C SER A 368 -22.41 13.22 5.16
N ALA A 369 -22.01 14.44 5.54
CA ALA A 369 -20.75 14.69 6.25
C ALA A 369 -20.78 14.20 7.72
N GLU A 370 -21.97 14.03 8.30
CA GLU A 370 -22.13 13.75 9.73
C GLU A 370 -22.04 12.26 10.11
N GLU A 371 -22.20 11.35 9.15
CA GLU A 371 -22.42 9.94 9.47
C GLU A 371 -21.16 9.06 9.54
N TYR A 372 -20.12 9.42 8.79
CA TYR A 372 -18.87 8.66 8.76
C TYR A 372 -17.81 9.30 9.66
N LYS A 373 -17.30 8.52 10.60
CA LYS A 373 -16.23 8.92 11.51
C LYS A 373 -14.94 8.22 11.11
N PRO A 374 -13.90 8.96 10.70
CA PRO A 374 -12.62 8.37 10.31
C PRO A 374 -12.07 7.44 11.40
N LYS A 375 -11.54 6.29 11.00
CA LYS A 375 -10.96 5.25 11.88
C LYS A 375 -11.93 4.52 12.80
N GLU A 376 -13.22 4.86 12.79
CA GLU A 376 -14.26 4.06 13.46
C GLU A 376 -14.71 2.91 12.55
N ARG A 377 -15.08 1.77 13.13
CA ARG A 377 -15.56 0.63 12.33
C ARG A 377 -16.93 0.92 11.75
N LEU A 378 -17.15 0.45 10.53
CA LEU A 378 -18.46 0.54 9.88
C LEU A 378 -19.49 -0.32 10.62
N ASP A 379 -20.68 0.23 10.78
CA ASP A 379 -21.85 -0.51 11.26
C ASP A 379 -22.43 -1.36 10.12
N TRP A 380 -22.02 -2.63 10.11
CA TRP A 380 -22.48 -3.61 9.13
C TRP A 380 -23.96 -3.97 9.25
N VAL A 381 -24.59 -3.77 10.43
CA VAL A 381 -26.04 -3.98 10.60
C VAL A 381 -26.77 -2.93 9.78
N ARG A 382 -26.39 -1.66 9.95
CA ARG A 382 -26.94 -0.53 9.20
C ARG A 382 -26.73 -0.67 7.69
N ILE A 383 -25.55 -1.08 7.26
CA ILE A 383 -25.26 -1.34 5.85
C ILE A 383 -26.18 -2.45 5.32
N ALA A 384 -26.30 -3.58 6.04
CA ALA A 384 -27.13 -4.70 5.60
C ALA A 384 -28.62 -4.33 5.49
N GLU A 385 -29.14 -3.46 6.36
CA GLU A 385 -30.53 -3.01 6.30
C GLU A 385 -30.84 -2.19 5.04
N THR A 386 -29.90 -1.36 4.59
CA THR A 386 -30.06 -0.45 3.44
C THR A 386 -29.67 -1.08 2.09
N MET A 387 -29.07 -2.27 2.09
CA MET A 387 -28.74 -3.00 0.86
C MET A 387 -29.96 -3.64 0.18
N ALA A 388 -29.92 -3.68 -1.15
CA ALA A 388 -30.91 -4.38 -1.97
C ALA A 388 -30.81 -5.91 -1.78
N LYS A 389 -31.96 -6.60 -1.79
CA LYS A 389 -32.00 -8.08 -1.74
C LYS A 389 -31.87 -8.68 -3.15
N PRO A 390 -31.12 -9.79 -3.33
CA PRO A 390 -30.26 -10.45 -2.34
C PRO A 390 -29.01 -9.63 -2.03
N ARG A 391 -28.58 -9.66 -0.76
CA ARG A 391 -27.45 -8.88 -0.25
C ARG A 391 -26.16 -9.68 -0.34
N TRP A 392 -25.17 -9.18 -1.05
CA TRP A 392 -23.87 -9.82 -1.19
C TRP A 392 -22.73 -8.96 -0.64
N VAL A 393 -21.80 -9.59 0.07
CA VAL A 393 -20.51 -9.01 0.43
C VAL A 393 -19.41 -9.93 -0.11
N PHE A 394 -18.55 -9.39 -0.95
CA PHE A 394 -17.38 -10.06 -1.50
C PHE A 394 -16.14 -9.53 -0.79
N ASP A 395 -15.55 -10.35 0.07
CA ASP A 395 -14.38 -9.98 0.85
C ASP A 395 -13.09 -10.42 0.13
N GLY A 396 -12.49 -9.47 -0.57
CA GLY A 396 -11.24 -9.66 -1.28
C GLY A 396 -10.00 -9.71 -0.38
N ARG A 397 -10.13 -9.42 0.92
CA ARG A 397 -9.00 -9.17 1.84
C ARG A 397 -9.08 -9.94 3.15
N GLY A 398 -10.13 -10.73 3.38
CA GLY A 398 -10.32 -11.55 4.58
C GLY A 398 -10.56 -10.72 5.85
N VAL A 399 -11.15 -9.54 5.71
CA VAL A 399 -11.41 -8.61 6.82
C VAL A 399 -12.77 -8.82 7.49
N ILE A 400 -13.66 -9.63 6.91
CA ILE A 400 -15.01 -9.92 7.39
C ILE A 400 -15.11 -11.33 7.97
N ASP A 401 -15.76 -11.45 9.14
CA ASP A 401 -16.31 -12.69 9.66
C ASP A 401 -17.66 -12.96 8.98
N SER A 402 -17.68 -14.01 8.15
CA SER A 402 -18.87 -14.41 7.40
C SER A 402 -20.01 -14.90 8.30
N ARG A 403 -19.71 -15.49 9.48
CA ARG A 403 -20.75 -16.03 10.37
C ARG A 403 -21.65 -14.93 10.91
N GLU A 404 -21.08 -13.79 11.27
CA GLU A 404 -21.84 -12.64 11.76
C GLU A 404 -22.67 -12.00 10.64
N MET A 405 -22.11 -11.88 9.43
CA MET A 405 -22.84 -11.31 8.29
C MET A 405 -24.04 -12.17 7.86
N VAL A 406 -23.93 -13.48 7.98
CA VAL A 406 -25.02 -14.42 7.64
C VAL A 406 -26.21 -14.25 8.58
N LYS A 407 -25.99 -13.92 9.86
CA LYS A 407 -27.08 -13.59 10.80
C LYS A 407 -27.86 -12.34 10.36
N LEU A 408 -27.24 -11.44 9.60
CA LEU A 408 -27.87 -10.25 9.01
C LEU A 408 -28.57 -10.54 7.67
N GLY A 409 -28.57 -11.81 7.22
CA GLY A 409 -29.11 -12.22 5.93
C GLY A 409 -28.24 -11.76 4.75
N VAL A 410 -26.95 -11.53 4.98
CA VAL A 410 -25.96 -11.16 3.96
C VAL A 410 -25.19 -12.41 3.54
N ARG A 411 -25.08 -12.64 2.23
CA ARG A 411 -24.27 -13.71 1.67
C ARG A 411 -22.83 -13.22 1.52
N VAL A 412 -21.86 -13.99 2.02
CA VAL A 412 -20.45 -13.62 1.99
C VAL A 412 -19.65 -14.60 1.16
N GLU A 413 -18.80 -14.07 0.29
CA GLU A 413 -17.79 -14.80 -0.46
C GLU A 413 -16.42 -14.20 -0.16
N SER A 414 -15.47 -15.03 0.29
CA SER A 414 -14.13 -14.58 0.66
C SER A 414 -13.07 -15.27 -0.19
N VAL A 415 -11.95 -14.57 -0.44
CA VAL A 415 -10.79 -15.18 -1.09
C VAL A 415 -10.23 -16.32 -0.22
N GLY A 416 -10.05 -17.50 -0.81
CA GLY A 416 -9.32 -18.60 -0.18
C GLY A 416 -10.08 -19.39 0.88
N ARG A 417 -11.39 -19.15 1.05
CA ARG A 417 -12.24 -19.89 2.00
C ARG A 417 -13.49 -20.39 1.28
N GLN A 418 -13.86 -21.66 1.50
CA GLN A 418 -15.14 -22.19 1.03
C GLN A 418 -16.17 -22.07 2.15
N HIS A 419 -17.10 -21.12 2.04
CA HIS A 419 -18.25 -21.06 2.94
C HIS A 419 -19.33 -22.02 2.44
N ARG A 420 -19.25 -23.29 2.86
CA ARG A 420 -20.39 -24.20 2.72
C ARG A 420 -21.42 -23.84 3.79
N PHE A 421 -22.56 -23.33 3.31
CA PHE A 421 -23.75 -23.05 4.10
C PHE A 421 -24.45 -24.34 4.51
#